data_AF-A0A8H7QVR8-F1
#
_entry.id   AF-A0A8H7QVR8-F1
#
_cell.length_a   1.000
_cell.length_b   1.000
_cell.length_c   1.000
_cell.angle_alpha   90.00
_cell.angle_beta   90.00
_cell.angle_gamma   90.00
#
_symmetry.space_group_name_H-M   'P 1'
#
loop_
_entity.id
_entity.type
_entity.pdbx_description
1 polymer ?
#
loop_
_entity_poly.entity_id
_entity_poly.type
_entity_poly.pdbx_seq_one_letter_code
_entity_poly.pdbx_strand_id
1 'polypeptide(L)'
;MSTKTALTNLAKKKYFTELPSLKVLSRPHDERSEVTVYVKGFLAEGDSPENFQDWMHSHRLLVLSSTHKWAPSALGYSWPSGTAGSHIPIPLASLGSTAYLIAKNLKQLKNLRFPTPASIAGAVALDVGIHATRLAYQYGVANETSQDRAEMLAWRLLDLRRKYDYLRVVGHSLGCRHIIPCTNKIVSFLFFIRPDSIHLCAPALVAPDIVNQIRKDTGGLGRIKTIIYHSKKDITLGILLRAILKGEQSIGEIGLPDQVGFEKDWMDPTVTSVDVSKSLGGFYVGAHTDYAEKFHYFAKPF
;
A
#
# COMPACT_ATOMS: atom_id res chain seq x y z
N MET A 1 -41.80 2.20 11.23
CA MET A 1 -40.41 1.85 10.84
C MET A 1 -39.45 2.63 11.72
N SER A 2 -38.52 1.92 12.34
CA SER A 2 -37.95 2.24 13.65
C SER A 2 -36.78 3.23 13.62
N THR A 3 -36.92 4.33 14.35
CA THR A 3 -35.86 5.29 14.72
C THR A 3 -34.70 4.67 15.51
N LYS A 4 -34.83 3.41 15.98
CA LYS A 4 -33.74 2.69 16.67
C LYS A 4 -32.59 2.30 15.75
N THR A 5 -32.81 2.13 14.45
CA THR A 5 -31.76 1.68 13.50
C THR A 5 -30.82 2.83 13.09
N ALA A 6 -31.27 4.08 13.19
CA ALA A 6 -30.44 5.25 12.90
C ALA A 6 -29.51 5.61 14.07
N LEU A 7 -29.95 5.37 15.31
CA LEU A 7 -29.18 5.66 16.53
C LEU A 7 -28.05 4.66 16.79
N THR A 8 -28.20 3.40 16.39
CA THR A 8 -27.13 2.39 16.51
C THR A 8 -25.93 2.65 15.60
N ASN A 9 -26.14 3.30 14.45
CA ASN A 9 -25.03 3.66 13.55
C ASN A 9 -24.30 4.95 13.96
N LEU A 10 -24.91 5.81 14.78
CA LEU A 10 -24.27 7.02 15.32
C LEU A 10 -23.46 6.76 16.60
N ALA A 11 -23.79 5.71 17.36
CA ALA A 11 -23.13 5.38 18.63
C ALA A 11 -21.79 4.63 18.50
N LYS A 12 -21.40 4.18 17.29
CA LYS A 12 -20.08 3.55 17.04
C LYS A 12 -18.94 4.56 16.80
N LYS A 13 -19.18 5.87 16.98
CA LYS A 13 -18.12 6.88 16.93
C LYS A 13 -17.52 7.08 18.34
N LYS A 14 -16.19 6.90 18.40
CA LYS A 14 -15.21 7.60 19.27
C LYS A 14 -14.54 6.95 20.49
N TYR A 15 -14.68 5.66 20.80
CA TYR A 15 -13.94 5.08 21.95
C TYR A 15 -13.09 3.84 21.70
N PHE A 16 -13.16 3.23 20.53
CA PHE A 16 -12.32 2.07 20.22
C PHE A 16 -11.55 2.30 18.93
N THR A 17 -10.24 2.33 19.05
CA THR A 17 -9.33 2.29 17.90
C THR A 17 -9.51 0.92 17.24
N GLU A 18 -9.88 0.89 15.95
CA GLU A 18 -9.93 -0.37 15.21
C GLU A 18 -8.55 -1.04 15.29
N LEU A 19 -8.51 -2.33 15.61
CA LEU A 19 -7.26 -3.08 15.70
C LEU A 19 -6.95 -3.70 14.34
N PRO A 20 -5.67 -3.83 13.97
CA PRO A 20 -5.26 -4.66 12.86
C PRO A 20 -5.84 -6.07 12.98
N SER A 21 -6.29 -6.60 11.85
CA SER A 21 -6.93 -7.91 11.78
C SER A 21 -6.24 -8.78 10.74
N LEU A 22 -6.14 -10.07 11.07
CA LEU A 22 -5.64 -11.09 10.18
C LEU A 22 -6.81 -11.97 9.75
N LYS A 23 -7.06 -12.02 8.45
CA LYS A 23 -8.19 -12.73 7.83
C LYS A 23 -7.67 -13.94 7.07
N VAL A 24 -8.29 -15.10 7.29
CA VAL A 24 -8.01 -16.28 6.48
C VAL A 24 -8.59 -16.06 5.09
N LEU A 25 -7.74 -16.14 4.06
CA LEU A 25 -8.14 -15.99 2.66
C LEU A 25 -8.31 -17.35 1.98
N SER A 26 -7.45 -18.31 2.34
CA SER A 26 -7.51 -19.69 1.89
C SER A 26 -6.88 -20.61 2.93
N ARG A 27 -7.42 -21.84 3.05
CA ARG A 27 -6.97 -22.82 4.05
C ARG A 27 -5.85 -23.70 3.49
N PRO A 28 -4.93 -24.19 4.35
CA PRO A 28 -3.93 -25.15 3.95
C PRO A 28 -4.59 -26.43 3.42
N HIS A 29 -3.97 -27.02 2.40
CA HIS A 29 -4.12 -28.45 2.09
C HIS A 29 -3.07 -29.19 2.93
N ASP A 30 -3.39 -30.36 3.47
CA ASP A 30 -2.61 -31.09 4.51
C ASP A 30 -1.14 -31.43 4.16
N GLU A 31 -0.61 -31.03 2.99
CA GLU A 31 0.68 -31.48 2.49
C GLU A 31 1.85 -30.51 2.73
N ARG A 32 1.64 -29.20 2.96
CA ARG A 32 2.75 -28.22 3.09
C ARG A 32 2.55 -27.18 4.21
N SER A 33 3.51 -27.15 5.13
CA SER A 33 3.61 -26.20 6.24
C SER A 33 4.14 -24.82 5.77
N GLU A 34 3.40 -24.16 4.89
CA GLU A 34 3.75 -22.86 4.32
C GLU A 34 2.55 -21.91 4.35
N VAL A 35 2.79 -20.63 4.66
CA VAL A 35 1.75 -19.60 4.66
C VAL A 35 2.24 -18.31 3.99
N THR A 36 1.34 -17.67 3.23
CA THR A 36 1.57 -16.33 2.65
C THR A 36 0.71 -15.29 3.34
N VAL A 37 1.30 -14.18 3.78
CA VAL A 37 0.60 -13.03 4.37
C VAL A 37 0.63 -11.84 3.42
N TYR A 38 -0.53 -11.39 2.98
CA TYR A 38 -0.69 -10.18 2.18
C TYR A 38 -0.94 -8.97 3.08
N VAL A 39 -0.03 -8.00 3.08
CA VAL A 39 -0.10 -6.77 3.89
C VAL A 39 -0.55 -5.62 3.00
N LYS A 40 -1.80 -5.19 3.16
CA LYS A 40 -2.36 -4.07 2.39
C LYS A 40 -1.88 -2.73 2.97
N GLY A 41 -1.62 -1.76 2.11
CA GLY A 41 -1.14 -0.44 2.51
C GLY A 41 -2.22 0.62 2.59
N PHE A 42 -2.64 1.10 1.43
CA PHE A 42 -3.62 2.15 1.28
C PHE A 42 -4.94 1.59 0.75
N LEU A 43 -6.04 2.20 1.14
CA LEU A 43 -7.34 1.95 0.55
C LEU A 43 -7.56 2.99 -0.52
N ALA A 44 -7.60 2.53 -1.78
CA ALA A 44 -8.11 3.37 -2.85
C ALA A 44 -9.56 3.78 -2.53
N GLU A 45 -10.03 4.84 -3.17
CA GLU A 45 -11.41 5.28 -3.01
C GLU A 45 -12.38 4.15 -3.40
N GLY A 46 -13.26 3.74 -2.49
CA GLY A 46 -14.18 2.61 -2.66
C GLY A 46 -13.62 1.23 -2.27
N ASP A 47 -12.35 1.14 -1.90
CA ASP A 47 -11.71 -0.14 -1.59
C ASP A 47 -11.87 -0.50 -0.10
N SER A 48 -12.37 -1.70 0.18
CA SER A 48 -12.59 -2.15 1.56
C SER A 48 -11.26 -2.62 2.19
N PRO A 49 -11.02 -2.33 3.48
CA PRO A 49 -9.91 -2.92 4.26
C PRO A 49 -9.81 -4.44 4.10
N GLU A 50 -10.95 -5.08 3.86
CA GLU A 50 -11.07 -6.53 3.78
C GLU A 50 -11.02 -7.11 2.36
N ASN A 51 -10.90 -6.27 1.33
CA ASN A 51 -10.89 -6.72 -0.05
C ASN A 51 -9.48 -7.17 -0.47
N PHE A 52 -9.30 -8.49 -0.54
CA PHE A 52 -8.09 -9.17 -1.01
C PHE A 52 -8.34 -10.00 -2.28
N GLN A 53 -9.43 -9.76 -3.03
CA GLN A 53 -9.81 -10.61 -4.16
C GLN A 53 -8.74 -10.62 -5.27
N ASP A 54 -8.16 -9.47 -5.60
CA ASP A 54 -7.12 -9.36 -6.63
C ASP A 54 -5.85 -10.11 -6.22
N TRP A 55 -5.47 -10.00 -4.94
CA TRP A 55 -4.39 -10.79 -4.36
C TRP A 55 -4.68 -12.28 -4.43
N MET A 56 -5.91 -12.69 -4.14
CA MET A 56 -6.32 -14.09 -4.19
C MET A 56 -6.40 -14.63 -5.61
N HIS A 57 -6.75 -13.81 -6.60
CA HIS A 57 -6.66 -14.17 -8.00
C HIS A 57 -5.22 -14.55 -8.37
N SER A 58 -4.26 -13.65 -8.10
CA SER A 58 -2.84 -13.93 -8.32
C SER A 58 -2.33 -15.11 -7.50
N HIS A 59 -2.73 -15.22 -6.22
CA HIS A 59 -2.32 -16.30 -5.34
C HIS A 59 -2.69 -17.67 -5.92
N ARG A 60 -3.93 -17.83 -6.37
CA ARG A 60 -4.42 -19.09 -6.98
C ARG A 60 -3.59 -19.47 -8.21
N LEU A 61 -3.23 -18.50 -9.04
CA LEU A 61 -2.39 -18.75 -10.22
C LEU A 61 -0.96 -19.15 -9.82
N LEU A 62 -0.40 -18.56 -8.76
CA LEU A 62 0.91 -18.93 -8.22
C LEU A 62 0.94 -20.31 -7.55
N VAL A 63 -0.18 -20.73 -6.96
CA VAL A 63 -0.36 -22.09 -6.43
C VAL A 63 -0.38 -23.11 -7.57
N LEU A 64 -1.09 -22.81 -8.66
CA LEU A 64 -1.20 -23.69 -9.83
C LEU A 64 0.06 -23.66 -10.73
N SER A 65 0.91 -22.66 -10.59
CA SER A 65 2.11 -22.48 -11.39
C SER A 65 3.15 -23.56 -11.11
N SER A 66 3.58 -24.26 -12.16
CA SER A 66 4.63 -25.29 -12.09
C SER A 66 6.01 -24.73 -11.71
N THR A 67 6.23 -23.43 -11.89
CA THR A 67 7.49 -22.75 -11.56
C THR A 67 7.49 -22.24 -10.12
N HIS A 68 6.36 -21.75 -9.61
CA HIS A 68 6.29 -21.16 -8.27
C HIS A 68 5.88 -22.16 -7.19
N LYS A 69 4.84 -22.97 -7.46
CA LYS A 69 4.29 -23.97 -6.53
C LYS A 69 4.06 -23.40 -5.12
N TRP A 70 3.43 -22.24 -5.02
CA TRP A 70 3.11 -21.67 -3.70
C TRP A 70 2.14 -22.58 -2.96
N ALA A 71 2.25 -22.63 -1.63
CA ALA A 71 1.24 -23.32 -0.84
C ALA A 71 -0.09 -22.53 -0.84
N PRO A 72 -1.24 -23.21 -0.76
CA PRO A 72 -2.55 -22.58 -0.86
C PRO A 72 -2.94 -21.78 0.38
N SER A 73 -2.20 -21.85 1.49
CA SER A 73 -2.53 -21.12 2.72
C SER A 73 -2.17 -19.64 2.56
N ALA A 74 -3.19 -18.78 2.60
CA ALA A 74 -3.02 -17.34 2.50
C ALA A 74 -3.84 -16.59 3.55
N LEU A 75 -3.25 -15.52 4.06
CA LEU A 75 -3.81 -14.64 5.08
C LEU A 75 -3.73 -13.19 4.58
N GLY A 76 -4.78 -12.42 4.84
CA GLY A 76 -4.82 -10.98 4.58
C GLY A 76 -4.61 -10.24 5.88
N TYR A 77 -3.66 -9.31 5.91
CA TYR A 77 -3.44 -8.42 7.04
C TYR A 77 -3.86 -7.01 6.64
N SER A 78 -4.92 -6.54 7.29
CA SER A 78 -5.41 -5.17 7.18
C SER A 78 -5.11 -4.43 8.48
N TRP A 79 -4.59 -3.22 8.35
CA TRP A 79 -4.37 -2.30 9.45
C TRP A 79 -5.04 -0.98 9.09
N PRO A 80 -5.62 -0.26 10.06
CA PRO A 80 -6.26 1.02 9.79
C PRO A 80 -5.16 2.05 9.51
N SER A 81 -4.91 2.26 8.23
CA SER A 81 -3.98 3.26 7.70
C SER A 81 -4.65 4.63 7.49
N GLY A 82 -5.93 4.78 7.87
CA GLY A 82 -6.70 6.03 7.76
C GLY A 82 -7.89 6.10 8.74
N THR A 83 -8.57 7.25 8.79
CA THR A 83 -9.77 7.46 9.65
C THR A 83 -11.06 7.19 8.86
N ALA A 84 -12.16 6.80 9.52
CA ALA A 84 -13.43 6.50 8.82
C ALA A 84 -13.99 7.65 7.96
N GLY A 85 -13.59 8.91 8.22
CA GLY A 85 -13.94 10.08 7.38
C GLY A 85 -13.11 10.20 6.10
N SER A 86 -12.08 9.38 5.95
CA SER A 86 -11.14 9.37 4.83
C SER A 86 -11.65 8.61 3.60
N HIS A 87 -12.83 8.00 3.68
CA HIS A 87 -13.51 7.29 2.58
C HIS A 87 -14.67 8.06 1.95
N ILE A 88 -15.01 9.24 2.47
CA ILE A 88 -16.12 10.02 1.93
C ILE A 88 -15.56 11.00 0.89
N PRO A 89 -15.90 10.90 -0.41
CA PRO A 89 -15.73 12.02 -1.32
C PRO A 89 -16.62 13.12 -0.78
N ILE A 90 -16.04 14.14 -0.20
CA ILE A 90 -16.75 15.40 -0.13
C ILE A 90 -16.14 16.20 -1.27
N PRO A 91 -16.79 16.28 -2.44
CA PRO A 91 -16.41 17.22 -3.48
C PRO A 91 -16.82 18.61 -2.97
N LEU A 92 -16.20 19.08 -1.88
CA LEU A 92 -16.52 20.36 -1.24
C LEU A 92 -16.24 21.51 -2.21
N ALA A 93 -15.21 21.37 -3.05
CA ALA A 93 -14.85 22.38 -4.02
C ALA A 93 -15.64 22.23 -5.32
N SER A 94 -15.91 21.04 -5.85
CA SER A 94 -16.79 20.90 -7.03
C SER A 94 -18.24 21.27 -6.70
N LEU A 95 -18.82 20.85 -5.56
CA LEU A 95 -20.13 21.33 -5.13
C LEU A 95 -20.09 22.79 -4.68
N GLY A 96 -19.03 23.25 -4.02
CA GLY A 96 -18.90 24.63 -3.56
C GLY A 96 -18.68 25.63 -4.69
N SER A 97 -17.95 25.28 -5.74
CA SER A 97 -17.75 26.10 -6.94
C SER A 97 -18.94 26.03 -7.87
N THR A 98 -19.59 24.88 -8.02
CA THR A 98 -20.88 24.80 -8.74
C THR A 98 -21.95 25.57 -7.96
N ALA A 99 -22.05 25.44 -6.63
CA ALA A 99 -22.99 26.20 -5.81
C ALA A 99 -22.64 27.69 -5.74
N TYR A 100 -21.36 28.09 -5.72
CA TYR A 100 -20.94 29.49 -5.77
C TYR A 100 -21.20 30.10 -7.16
N LEU A 101 -20.94 29.37 -8.25
CA LEU A 101 -21.28 29.80 -9.61
C LEU A 101 -22.79 29.85 -9.82
N ILE A 102 -23.54 28.85 -9.33
CA ILE A 102 -25.00 28.83 -9.34
C ILE A 102 -25.54 29.99 -8.49
N ALA A 103 -25.04 30.22 -7.27
CA ALA A 103 -25.51 31.31 -6.38
C ALA A 103 -25.13 32.71 -6.91
N LYS A 104 -23.95 32.85 -7.51
CA LYS A 104 -23.50 34.09 -8.15
C LYS A 104 -24.28 34.35 -9.44
N ASN A 105 -24.59 33.31 -10.22
CA ASN A 105 -25.43 33.40 -11.42
C ASN A 105 -26.93 33.56 -11.10
N LEU A 106 -27.44 33.01 -9.99
CA LEU A 106 -28.80 33.24 -9.50
C LEU A 106 -29.00 34.70 -9.06
N LYS A 107 -27.98 35.32 -8.45
CA LYS A 107 -27.98 36.77 -8.18
C LYS A 107 -27.79 37.62 -9.44
N GLN A 108 -27.32 37.05 -10.56
CA GLN A 108 -27.07 37.71 -11.84
C GLN A 108 -27.94 37.16 -12.98
N LEU A 109 -29.18 36.74 -12.66
CA LEU A 109 -30.20 36.23 -13.59
C LEU A 109 -30.73 37.28 -14.59
N LYS A 110 -29.82 37.95 -15.31
CA LYS A 110 -30.11 38.61 -16.58
C LYS A 110 -29.06 38.37 -17.67
N ASN A 111 -27.86 37.86 -17.38
CA ASN A 111 -26.84 37.59 -18.42
C ASN A 111 -26.01 36.34 -18.08
N LEU A 112 -26.47 35.16 -18.52
CA LEU A 112 -25.72 33.90 -18.46
C LEU A 112 -24.42 34.03 -19.27
N ARG A 113 -23.29 34.27 -18.60
CA ARG A 113 -21.96 34.14 -19.20
C ARG A 113 -21.45 32.71 -18.96
N PHE A 114 -21.08 32.03 -20.04
CA PHE A 114 -20.44 30.72 -20.00
C PHE A 114 -19.15 30.77 -19.16
N PRO A 115 -18.81 29.68 -18.44
CA PRO A 115 -17.56 29.61 -17.68
C PRO A 115 -16.35 29.83 -18.60
N THR A 116 -15.44 30.71 -18.19
CA THR A 116 -14.22 30.98 -18.95
C THR A 116 -13.23 29.82 -18.79
N PRO A 117 -12.36 29.54 -19.78
CA PRO A 117 -11.30 28.53 -19.64
C PRO A 117 -10.43 28.73 -18.38
N ALA A 118 -10.19 29.99 -17.99
CA ALA A 118 -9.48 30.33 -16.76
C ALA A 118 -10.24 29.90 -15.49
N SER A 119 -11.58 30.03 -15.46
CA SER A 119 -12.39 29.58 -14.33
C SER A 119 -12.45 28.05 -14.21
N ILE A 120 -12.46 27.35 -15.35
CA ILE A 120 -12.39 25.88 -15.39
C ILE A 120 -11.01 25.43 -14.89
N ALA A 121 -9.93 26.04 -15.39
CA ALA A 121 -8.57 25.75 -14.94
C ALA A 121 -8.38 26.02 -13.43
N GLY A 122 -8.93 27.13 -12.93
CA GLY A 122 -8.91 27.46 -11.50
C GLY A 122 -9.67 26.44 -10.64
N ALA A 123 -10.83 25.98 -11.09
CA ALA A 123 -11.60 24.94 -10.38
C ALA A 123 -10.86 23.60 -10.37
N VAL A 124 -10.28 23.18 -11.50
CA VAL A 124 -9.45 21.96 -11.58
C VAL A 124 -8.24 22.08 -10.65
N ALA A 125 -7.55 23.22 -10.64
CA ALA A 125 -6.40 23.43 -9.77
C ALA A 125 -6.77 23.36 -8.28
N LEU A 126 -7.91 23.92 -7.88
CA LEU A 126 -8.41 23.83 -6.51
C LEU A 126 -8.77 22.39 -6.12
N ASP A 127 -9.47 21.66 -6.99
CA ASP A 127 -9.82 20.25 -6.75
C ASP A 127 -8.54 19.40 -6.61
N VAL A 128 -7.58 19.53 -7.53
CA VAL A 128 -6.27 18.86 -7.45
C VAL A 128 -5.55 19.20 -6.16
N GLY A 129 -5.53 20.48 -5.76
CA GLY A 129 -4.88 20.94 -4.52
C GLY A 129 -5.51 20.35 -3.25
N ILE A 130 -6.84 20.26 -3.20
CA ILE A 130 -7.56 19.66 -2.07
C ILE A 130 -7.30 18.16 -2.00
N HIS A 131 -7.35 17.46 -3.13
CA HIS A 131 -7.06 16.02 -3.19
C HIS A 131 -5.61 15.72 -2.80
N ALA A 132 -4.65 16.52 -3.27
CA ALA A 132 -3.24 16.39 -2.90
C ALA A 132 -3.02 16.61 -1.40
N THR A 133 -3.67 17.64 -0.82
CA THR A 133 -3.58 17.94 0.62
C THR A 133 -4.18 16.82 1.47
N ARG A 134 -5.33 16.28 1.05
CA ARG A 134 -5.95 15.13 1.71
C ARG A 134 -5.03 13.92 1.66
N LEU A 135 -4.41 13.65 0.53
CA LEU A 135 -3.51 12.51 0.38
C LEU A 135 -2.22 12.69 1.18
N ALA A 136 -1.69 13.91 1.26
CA ALA A 136 -0.56 14.24 2.12
C ALA A 136 -0.88 13.98 3.60
N TYR A 137 -2.05 14.42 4.06
CA TYR A 137 -2.53 14.15 5.41
C TYR A 137 -2.69 12.65 5.66
N GLN A 138 -3.35 11.93 4.75
CA GLN A 138 -3.54 10.49 4.84
C GLN A 138 -2.20 9.74 4.86
N TYR A 139 -1.24 10.15 4.04
CA TYR A 139 0.11 9.59 4.04
C TYR A 139 0.83 9.85 5.36
N GLY A 140 0.72 11.05 5.92
CA GLY A 140 1.30 11.39 7.22
C GLY A 140 0.75 10.53 8.35
N VAL A 141 -0.58 10.40 8.43
CA VAL A 141 -1.24 9.53 9.42
C VAL A 141 -0.85 8.06 9.22
N ALA A 142 -0.83 7.59 7.97
CA ALA A 142 -0.42 6.22 7.66
C ALA A 142 1.04 5.96 8.04
N ASN A 143 1.93 6.93 7.83
CA ASN A 143 3.34 6.83 8.22
C ASN A 143 3.49 6.65 9.73
N GLU A 144 2.89 7.52 10.54
CA GLU A 144 2.93 7.42 12.00
C GLU A 144 2.32 6.10 12.49
N THR A 145 1.11 5.80 12.00
CA THR A 145 0.39 4.58 12.39
C THR A 145 1.12 3.30 11.98
N SER A 146 1.86 3.33 10.87
CA SER A 146 2.66 2.18 10.42
C SER A 146 3.78 1.83 11.39
N GLN A 147 4.35 2.83 12.07
CA GLN A 147 5.39 2.63 13.09
C GLN A 147 4.78 2.17 14.41
N ASP A 148 3.73 2.85 14.87
CA ASP A 148 3.06 2.54 16.15
C ASP A 148 2.54 1.10 16.18
N ARG A 149 2.01 0.63 15.05
CA ARG A 149 1.38 -0.70 14.96
C ARG A 149 2.33 -1.78 14.45
N ALA A 150 3.57 -1.44 14.10
CA ALA A 150 4.55 -2.38 13.58
C ALA A 150 4.75 -3.57 14.51
N GLU A 151 4.66 -3.32 15.82
CA GLU A 151 4.75 -4.36 16.85
C GLU A 151 3.66 -5.41 16.73
N MET A 152 2.44 -4.99 16.40
CA MET A 152 1.34 -5.93 16.27
C MET A 152 1.52 -6.84 15.06
N LEU A 153 1.98 -6.30 13.93
CA LEU A 153 2.36 -7.12 12.80
C LEU A 153 3.50 -8.08 13.18
N ALA A 154 4.50 -7.61 13.92
CA ALA A 154 5.61 -8.45 14.37
C ALA A 154 5.13 -9.64 15.22
N TRP A 155 4.26 -9.41 16.20
CA TRP A 155 3.65 -10.49 17.00
C TRP A 155 2.86 -11.47 16.15
N ARG A 156 2.08 -10.99 15.17
CA ARG A 156 1.32 -11.88 14.27
C ARG A 156 2.24 -12.72 13.40
N LEU A 157 3.31 -12.14 12.85
CA LEU A 157 4.28 -12.89 12.05
C LEU A 157 5.04 -13.92 12.91
N LEU A 158 5.35 -13.59 14.17
CA LEU A 158 5.96 -14.53 15.12
C LEU A 158 5.07 -15.72 15.42
N ASP A 159 3.77 -15.49 15.66
CA ASP A 159 2.80 -16.56 15.88
C ASP A 159 2.66 -17.48 14.66
N LEU A 160 2.75 -16.92 13.45
CA LEU A 160 2.73 -17.71 12.22
C LEU A 160 4.03 -18.49 12.03
N ARG A 161 5.19 -17.87 12.30
CA ARG A 161 6.49 -18.55 12.21
C ARG A 161 6.59 -19.76 13.15
N ARG A 162 5.88 -19.74 14.29
CA ARG A 162 5.78 -20.88 15.22
C ARG A 162 4.92 -22.03 14.68
N LYS A 163 4.04 -21.77 13.70
CA LYS A 163 3.06 -22.72 13.17
C LYS A 163 3.40 -23.25 11.78
N TYR A 164 4.20 -22.50 11.02
CA TYR A 164 4.53 -22.81 9.64
C TYR A 164 6.04 -22.84 9.45
N ASP A 165 6.54 -23.82 8.70
CA ASP A 165 7.96 -23.98 8.40
C ASP A 165 8.46 -22.90 7.44
N TYR A 166 7.57 -22.42 6.58
CA TYR A 166 7.82 -21.36 5.63
C TYR A 166 6.79 -20.22 5.75
N LEU A 167 7.27 -18.99 5.95
CA LEU A 167 6.46 -17.77 6.06
C LEU A 167 6.86 -16.79 4.96
N ARG A 168 5.93 -16.49 4.05
CA ARG A 168 6.05 -15.45 3.03
C ARG A 168 5.24 -14.22 3.40
N VAL A 169 5.79 -13.03 3.17
CA VAL A 169 5.06 -11.77 3.33
C VAL A 169 5.09 -10.99 2.01
N VAL A 170 3.92 -10.54 1.56
CA VAL A 170 3.77 -9.70 0.38
C VAL A 170 3.15 -8.37 0.81
N GLY A 171 3.92 -7.29 0.74
CA GLY A 171 3.44 -5.93 1.00
C GLY A 171 3.15 -5.18 -0.29
N HIS A 172 2.20 -4.26 -0.23
CA HIS A 172 1.93 -3.33 -1.34
C HIS A 172 1.81 -1.89 -0.87
N SER A 173 2.40 -0.96 -1.61
CA SER A 173 2.32 0.48 -1.35
C SER A 173 2.77 0.81 0.08
N LEU A 174 1.93 1.47 0.88
CA LEU A 174 2.18 1.74 2.31
C LEU A 174 2.30 0.47 3.18
N GLY A 175 1.85 -0.69 2.71
CA GLY A 175 2.00 -1.96 3.39
C GLY A 175 3.48 -2.36 3.45
N CYS A 176 4.25 -2.00 2.43
CA CYS A 176 5.71 -2.14 2.42
C CYS A 176 6.34 -1.31 3.55
N ARG A 177 5.85 -0.08 3.74
CA ARG A 177 6.32 0.82 4.80
C ARG A 177 6.02 0.27 6.20
N HIS A 178 4.90 -0.44 6.38
CA HIS A 178 4.55 -1.10 7.64
C HIS A 178 5.41 -2.35 7.94
N ILE A 179 5.86 -3.06 6.90
CA ILE A 179 6.71 -4.25 7.04
C ILE A 179 8.10 -3.90 7.57
N ILE A 180 8.72 -2.80 7.12
CA ILE A 180 10.10 -2.42 7.53
C ILE A 180 10.27 -2.29 9.06
N PRO A 181 9.50 -1.44 9.78
CA PRO A 181 9.63 -1.32 11.23
C PRO A 181 9.24 -2.61 11.95
N CYS A 182 8.31 -3.39 11.39
CA CYS A 182 7.95 -4.71 11.90
C CYS A 182 9.17 -5.66 11.85
N THR A 183 9.85 -5.74 10.71
CA THR A 183 11.06 -6.55 10.59
C THR A 183 12.17 -6.08 11.51
N ASN A 184 12.37 -4.75 11.66
CA ASN A 184 13.35 -4.20 12.61
C ASN A 184 13.08 -4.68 14.05
N LYS A 185 11.81 -4.65 14.48
CA LYS A 185 11.42 -5.17 15.81
C LYS A 185 11.70 -6.68 15.92
N ILE A 186 11.42 -7.47 14.89
CA ILE A 186 11.71 -8.92 14.86
C ILE A 186 13.23 -9.18 14.96
N VAL A 187 14.05 -8.41 14.22
CA VAL A 187 15.52 -8.52 14.24
C VAL A 187 16.07 -8.30 15.64
N SER A 188 15.53 -7.33 16.38
CA SER A 188 15.95 -7.04 17.76
C SER A 188 15.75 -8.24 18.69
N PHE A 189 14.86 -9.18 18.37
CA PHE A 189 14.66 -10.38 19.16
C PHE A 189 15.55 -11.54 18.69
N LEU A 190 15.47 -11.97 17.42
CA LEU A 190 16.22 -13.13 16.88
C LEU A 190 16.21 -13.08 15.33
N PHE A 191 17.33 -13.42 14.66
CA PHE A 191 17.39 -13.46 13.18
C PHE A 191 16.53 -14.60 12.58
N PHE A 192 16.53 -15.77 13.23
CA PHE A 192 15.88 -16.98 12.71
C PHE A 192 14.34 -16.93 12.65
N ILE A 193 13.73 -15.93 13.28
CA ILE A 193 12.28 -15.75 13.35
C ILE A 193 11.73 -14.80 12.27
N ARG A 194 12.61 -14.23 11.41
CA ARG A 194 12.18 -13.43 10.26
C ARG A 194 11.34 -14.27 9.29
N PRO A 195 10.42 -13.64 8.53
CA PRO A 195 9.83 -14.29 7.36
C PRO A 195 10.91 -14.83 6.42
N ASP A 196 10.65 -15.94 5.75
CA ASP A 196 11.60 -16.53 4.79
C ASP A 196 11.77 -15.64 3.57
N SER A 197 10.66 -15.16 3.03
CA SER A 197 10.64 -14.29 1.87
C SER A 197 9.73 -13.09 2.05
N ILE A 198 10.22 -11.93 1.61
CA ILE A 198 9.48 -10.68 1.62
C ILE A 198 9.43 -10.11 0.21
N HIS A 199 8.21 -9.84 -0.26
CA HIS A 199 7.91 -9.24 -1.55
C HIS A 199 7.34 -7.85 -1.32
N LEU A 200 8.03 -6.81 -1.74
CA LEU A 200 7.59 -5.42 -1.61
C LEU A 200 7.13 -4.90 -2.97
N CYS A 201 5.83 -4.73 -3.15
CA CYS A 201 5.22 -4.26 -4.38
C CYS A 201 4.94 -2.76 -4.32
N ALA A 202 5.41 -2.00 -5.30
CA ALA A 202 5.21 -0.55 -5.38
C ALA A 202 5.55 0.19 -4.05
N PRO A 203 6.73 0.01 -3.42
CA PRO A 203 6.95 0.51 -2.07
C PRO A 203 6.80 2.04 -1.97
N ALA A 204 5.86 2.50 -1.12
CA ALA A 204 5.62 3.92 -0.85
C ALA A 204 6.58 4.44 0.22
N LEU A 205 7.88 4.36 -0.05
CA LEU A 205 8.97 4.76 0.83
C LEU A 205 10.19 5.22 0.02
N VAL A 206 11.07 5.96 0.66
CA VAL A 206 12.28 6.53 0.03
C VAL A 206 13.50 5.68 0.37
N ALA A 207 14.58 5.76 -0.42
CA ALA A 207 15.78 4.94 -0.21
C ALA A 207 16.32 4.96 1.23
N PRO A 208 16.45 6.14 1.90
CA PRO A 208 16.90 6.19 3.29
C PRO A 208 16.06 5.37 4.28
N ASP A 209 14.78 5.12 3.99
CA ASP A 209 13.89 4.37 4.89
C ASP A 209 14.23 2.88 4.99
N ILE A 210 14.92 2.31 3.97
CA ILE A 210 15.15 0.86 3.86
C ILE A 210 16.64 0.47 3.70
N VAL A 211 17.51 1.41 3.28
CA VAL A 211 18.91 1.11 2.93
C VAL A 211 19.64 0.34 4.02
N ASN A 212 19.45 0.71 5.30
CA ASN A 212 20.12 0.05 6.42
C ASN A 212 19.70 -1.41 6.62
N GLN A 213 18.54 -1.81 6.09
CA GLN A 213 18.00 -3.17 6.22
C GLN A 213 18.33 -4.07 5.03
N ILE A 214 18.83 -3.49 3.94
CA ILE A 214 19.10 -4.23 2.68
C ILE A 214 20.53 -4.04 2.18
N ARG A 215 21.37 -3.33 2.93
CA ARG A 215 22.81 -3.19 2.66
C ARG A 215 23.51 -4.53 2.86
N LYS A 216 24.67 -4.71 2.24
CA LYS A 216 25.55 -5.88 2.45
C LYS A 216 25.64 -6.31 3.91
N ASP A 217 25.64 -7.61 4.11
CA ASP A 217 25.79 -8.31 5.39
C ASP A 217 24.62 -8.11 6.38
N THR A 218 23.49 -7.59 5.90
CA THR A 218 22.25 -7.46 6.70
C THR A 218 21.31 -8.67 6.54
N GLY A 219 21.51 -9.45 5.48
CA GLY A 219 20.64 -10.54 5.07
C GLY A 219 19.26 -10.10 4.58
N GLY A 220 19.05 -8.79 4.32
CA GLY A 220 17.78 -8.25 3.88
C GLY A 220 16.67 -8.27 4.95
N LEU A 221 15.43 -8.04 4.52
CA LEU A 221 14.25 -8.06 5.39
C LEU A 221 13.79 -9.50 5.68
N GLY A 222 13.76 -10.34 4.65
CA GLY A 222 13.47 -11.79 4.76
C GLY A 222 14.74 -12.60 4.98
N ARG A 223 14.65 -13.74 5.68
CA ARG A 223 15.78 -14.62 6.00
C ARG A 223 16.48 -15.17 4.76
N ILE A 224 15.70 -15.50 3.73
CA ILE A 224 16.21 -16.12 2.49
C ILE A 224 16.28 -15.07 1.39
N LYS A 225 15.22 -14.28 1.22
CA LYS A 225 15.14 -13.32 0.11
C LYS A 225 14.24 -12.14 0.40
N THR A 226 14.62 -10.99 -0.13
CA THR A 226 13.80 -9.77 -0.21
C THR A 226 13.71 -9.33 -1.66
N ILE A 227 12.50 -9.19 -2.20
CA ILE A 227 12.30 -8.77 -3.59
C ILE A 227 11.50 -7.49 -3.61
N ILE A 228 12.02 -6.48 -4.31
CA ILE A 228 11.42 -5.16 -4.46
C ILE A 228 10.94 -5.01 -5.91
N TYR A 229 9.64 -4.89 -6.10
CA TYR A 229 9.02 -4.69 -7.41
C TYR A 229 8.67 -3.22 -7.59
N HIS A 230 9.21 -2.61 -8.63
CA HIS A 230 9.01 -1.21 -8.95
C HIS A 230 8.59 -1.02 -10.41
N SER A 231 7.99 0.12 -10.72
CA SER A 231 7.53 0.46 -12.05
C SER A 231 7.65 1.95 -12.31
N LYS A 232 8.37 2.30 -13.38
CA LYS A 232 8.51 3.68 -13.85
C LYS A 232 7.21 4.23 -14.44
N LYS A 233 6.20 3.39 -14.63
CA LYS A 233 4.87 3.76 -15.13
C LYS A 233 3.89 4.14 -14.01
N ASP A 234 4.27 3.98 -12.75
CA ASP A 234 3.42 4.26 -11.61
C ASP A 234 3.33 5.78 -11.34
N ILE A 235 2.37 6.44 -12.01
CA ILE A 235 2.15 7.89 -11.89
C ILE A 235 1.73 8.27 -10.46
N THR A 236 1.00 7.39 -9.76
CA THR A 236 0.55 7.60 -8.39
C THR A 236 1.77 7.81 -7.47
N LEU A 237 2.78 6.97 -7.62
CA LEU A 237 4.04 7.14 -6.90
C LEU A 237 4.87 8.32 -7.44
N GLY A 238 4.94 8.48 -8.76
CA GLY A 238 5.86 9.44 -9.37
C GLY A 238 5.48 10.91 -9.29
N ILE A 239 4.18 11.24 -9.35
CA ILE A 239 3.71 12.63 -9.28
C ILE A 239 3.14 12.93 -7.90
N LEU A 240 2.24 12.07 -7.44
CA LEU A 240 1.40 12.36 -6.29
C LEU A 240 2.14 12.08 -4.97
N LEU A 241 2.93 11.01 -4.89
CA LEU A 241 3.78 10.80 -3.71
C LEU A 241 4.99 11.74 -3.69
N ARG A 242 5.57 12.11 -4.84
CA ARG A 242 6.70 13.06 -4.90
C ARG A 242 6.37 14.43 -4.30
N ALA A 243 5.16 14.94 -4.55
CA ALA A 243 4.69 16.18 -3.94
C ALA A 243 4.62 16.08 -2.39
N ILE A 244 4.28 14.90 -1.87
CA ILE A 244 4.15 14.63 -0.43
C ILE A 244 5.51 14.36 0.21
N LEU A 245 6.39 13.68 -0.51
CA LEU A 245 7.77 13.36 -0.12
C LEU A 245 8.73 14.54 -0.29
N LYS A 246 8.21 15.78 -0.36
CA LYS A 246 9.02 17.02 -0.48
C LYS A 246 10.02 16.99 -1.64
N GLY A 247 9.66 16.33 -2.74
CA GLY A 247 10.50 16.20 -3.93
C GLY A 247 11.32 14.91 -4.02
N GLU A 248 11.33 14.07 -2.98
CA GLU A 248 11.99 12.75 -3.05
C GLU A 248 11.18 11.75 -3.88
N GLN A 249 11.90 10.82 -4.53
CA GLN A 249 11.32 9.78 -5.36
C GLN A 249 11.13 8.49 -4.56
N SER A 250 9.96 7.87 -4.72
CA SER A 250 9.67 6.60 -4.05
C SER A 250 10.35 5.42 -4.74
N ILE A 251 10.79 4.44 -3.96
CA ILE A 251 11.41 3.22 -4.49
C ILE A 251 10.45 2.45 -5.41
N GLY A 252 9.14 2.50 -5.17
CA GLY A 252 8.17 1.87 -6.06
C GLY A 252 8.07 2.49 -7.46
N GLU A 253 8.50 3.74 -7.64
CA GLU A 253 8.62 4.38 -8.96
C GLU A 253 9.97 4.05 -9.60
N ILE A 254 11.06 4.37 -8.91
CA ILE A 254 12.39 4.43 -9.51
C ILE A 254 13.24 3.17 -9.29
N GLY A 255 12.86 2.32 -8.34
CA GLY A 255 13.68 1.22 -7.86
C GLY A 255 14.67 1.66 -6.79
N LEU A 256 15.63 0.79 -6.49
CA LEU A 256 16.75 1.10 -5.60
C LEU A 256 17.82 1.93 -6.32
N PRO A 257 18.55 2.80 -5.62
CA PRO A 257 19.64 3.56 -6.22
C PRO A 257 20.82 2.63 -6.61
N ASP A 258 21.45 2.92 -7.75
CA ASP A 258 22.61 2.17 -8.23
C ASP A 258 23.84 2.29 -7.31
N GLN A 259 23.88 3.32 -6.46
CA GLN A 259 24.94 3.53 -5.47
C GLN A 259 24.41 4.19 -4.20
N VAL A 260 25.02 3.88 -3.06
CA VAL A 260 24.80 4.56 -1.79
C VAL A 260 26.14 5.11 -1.30
N GLY A 261 26.26 6.44 -1.24
CA GLY A 261 27.56 7.09 -1.03
C GLY A 261 28.53 6.77 -2.17
N PHE A 262 29.64 6.08 -1.85
CA PHE A 262 30.66 5.66 -2.81
C PHE A 262 30.57 4.18 -3.19
N GLU A 263 29.63 3.42 -2.61
CA GLU A 263 29.51 1.98 -2.82
C GLU A 263 28.52 1.68 -3.96
N LYS A 264 29.02 1.06 -5.04
CA LYS A 264 28.19 0.59 -6.18
C LYS A 264 27.54 -0.77 -5.89
N ASP A 265 28.30 -1.71 -5.32
CA ASP A 265 27.77 -3.00 -4.89
C ASP A 265 27.37 -2.91 -3.42
N TRP A 266 26.41 -2.06 -3.07
CA TRP A 266 26.04 -1.84 -1.66
C TRP A 266 24.94 -2.79 -1.17
N MET A 267 24.19 -3.41 -2.09
CA MET A 267 23.02 -4.25 -1.79
C MET A 267 23.42 -5.68 -1.38
N ASP A 268 22.70 -6.23 -0.40
CA ASP A 268 22.87 -7.61 0.04
C ASP A 268 22.48 -8.62 -1.07
N PRO A 269 23.21 -9.73 -1.25
CA PRO A 269 22.89 -10.75 -2.27
C PRO A 269 21.50 -11.38 -2.13
N THR A 270 20.92 -11.36 -0.93
CA THR A 270 19.56 -11.84 -0.67
C THR A 270 18.48 -10.86 -1.16
N VAL A 271 18.86 -9.65 -1.58
CA VAL A 271 17.93 -8.61 -2.01
C VAL A 271 17.95 -8.49 -3.53
N THR A 272 16.79 -8.34 -4.15
CA THR A 272 16.66 -8.16 -5.59
C THR A 272 15.66 -7.05 -5.90
N SER A 273 16.05 -6.08 -6.72
CA SER A 273 15.14 -5.08 -7.29
C SER A 273 14.72 -5.52 -8.70
N VAL A 274 13.42 -5.45 -9.01
CA VAL A 274 12.84 -5.91 -10.27
C VAL A 274 11.95 -4.83 -10.85
N ASP A 275 12.30 -4.37 -12.05
CA ASP A 275 11.45 -3.49 -12.86
C ASP A 275 10.31 -4.32 -13.49
N VAL A 276 9.09 -4.07 -13.05
CA VAL A 276 7.87 -4.74 -13.52
C VAL A 276 7.05 -3.88 -14.47
N SER A 277 7.62 -2.77 -14.97
CA SER A 277 6.95 -1.84 -15.89
C SER A 277 6.38 -2.53 -17.14
N LYS A 278 7.00 -3.62 -17.60
CA LYS A 278 6.50 -4.40 -18.76
C LYS A 278 5.28 -5.25 -18.43
N SER A 279 5.13 -5.67 -17.18
CA SER A 279 4.06 -6.56 -16.72
C SER A 279 2.82 -5.79 -16.27
N LEU A 280 3.01 -4.56 -15.82
CA LEU A 280 1.93 -3.61 -15.53
C LEU A 280 1.53 -2.89 -16.83
N GLY A 281 0.26 -2.48 -16.94
CA GLY A 281 -0.32 -1.91 -18.17
C GLY A 281 0.31 -0.58 -18.65
N GLY A 282 -0.47 0.27 -19.30
CA GLY A 282 -0.01 1.60 -19.75
C GLY A 282 0.46 2.52 -18.60
N PHE A 283 0.82 3.76 -18.94
CA PHE A 283 1.11 4.83 -17.97
C PHE A 283 -0.20 5.42 -17.44
N TYR A 284 -0.71 4.96 -16.30
CA TYR A 284 -1.91 5.53 -15.67
C TYR A 284 -2.00 5.18 -14.19
N VAL A 285 -2.90 5.86 -13.46
CA VAL A 285 -3.15 5.69 -12.02
C VAL A 285 -3.42 4.21 -11.64
N GLY A 286 -4.06 3.44 -12.52
CA GLY A 286 -4.36 2.03 -12.28
C GLY A 286 -3.14 1.11 -12.31
N ALA A 287 -1.98 1.55 -12.84
CA ALA A 287 -0.75 0.78 -12.73
C ALA A 287 -0.37 0.49 -11.27
N HIS A 288 -0.71 1.39 -10.33
CA HIS A 288 -0.47 1.19 -8.91
C HIS A 288 -1.35 0.09 -8.31
N THR A 289 -2.60 -0.03 -8.76
CA THR A 289 -3.56 -1.04 -8.29
C THR A 289 -3.38 -2.39 -8.97
N ASP A 290 -2.89 -2.40 -10.22
CA ASP A 290 -2.62 -3.59 -11.02
C ASP A 290 -1.61 -4.56 -10.38
N TYR A 291 -0.78 -4.10 -9.44
CA TYR A 291 0.20 -4.95 -8.76
C TYR A 291 -0.45 -6.18 -8.11
N ALA A 292 -1.63 -6.04 -7.50
CA ALA A 292 -2.32 -7.15 -6.83
C ALA A 292 -2.86 -8.17 -7.85
N GLU A 293 -3.58 -7.69 -8.85
CA GLU A 293 -4.20 -8.51 -9.89
C GLU A 293 -3.17 -9.22 -10.77
N LYS A 294 -2.06 -8.55 -11.10
CA LYS A 294 -1.03 -9.04 -12.03
C LYS A 294 0.20 -9.61 -11.33
N PHE A 295 0.18 -9.74 -10.01
CA PHE A 295 1.33 -10.21 -9.23
C PHE A 295 1.89 -11.54 -9.76
N HIS A 296 1.03 -12.46 -10.15
CA HIS A 296 1.41 -13.76 -10.71
C HIS A 296 2.24 -13.69 -12.01
N TYR A 297 2.15 -12.60 -12.78
CA TYR A 297 2.94 -12.42 -14.00
C TYR A 297 4.41 -12.07 -13.75
N PHE A 298 4.69 -11.38 -12.64
CA PHE A 298 6.01 -10.79 -12.40
C PHE A 298 6.66 -11.27 -11.10
N ALA A 299 5.91 -11.96 -10.24
CA ALA A 299 6.48 -12.63 -9.08
C ALA A 299 7.68 -13.48 -9.53
N LYS A 300 8.79 -13.33 -8.82
CA LYS A 300 9.97 -14.16 -9.08
C LYS A 300 9.79 -15.50 -8.36
N PRO A 301 10.02 -16.63 -9.06
CA PRO A 301 10.04 -17.94 -8.42
C PRO A 301 11.23 -18.06 -7.46
N PHE A 302 11.12 -19.05 -6.57
CA PHE A 302 12.22 -19.47 -5.69
C PHE A 302 13.19 -20.35 -6.46
#